data_AF-M4B4L8-F1
#
_entry.id   AF-M4B4L8-F1
#
_cell.length_a   1.000
_cell.length_b   1.000
_cell.length_c   1.000
_cell.angle_alpha   90.00
_cell.angle_beta   90.00
_cell.angle_gamma   90.00
#
_symmetry.space_group_name_H-M   'P 1'
#
loop_
_entity.id
_entity.type
_entity.pdbx_description
1 polymer ?
#
loop_
_entity_poly.entity_id
_entity_poly.type
_entity_poly.pdbx_seq_one_letter_code
_entity_poly.pdbx_strand_id
1 'polypeptide(L)'
;MKAGLAMIEDGLFVEGTNRWAVHLRRQVNLIDDIGSACPKLTNFWLHMGNTLDWMLTKRLRLLTHIEEKKPVDAPTEVCYIEAAAVAAVMVVVNAMFTKIQAKDMIILQQYDEIEQMVCRLYILVSAELLPDDLNLVSADDVRSLRWRLPAEALINFIEDQGSFVCYLLCNLSLGDKQKVLREIGEFILHIVDDICDV
;
A
#
# COMPACT_ATOMS: atom_id res chain seq x y z
N MET A 1 1.74 -11.57 7.17
CA MET A 1 2.20 -10.28 6.62
C MET A 1 2.99 -10.39 5.32
N LYS A 2 4.18 -11.03 5.23
CA LYS A 2 4.97 -11.11 3.96
C LYS A 2 4.15 -11.57 2.74
N ALA A 3 3.15 -12.45 2.95
CA ALA A 3 2.27 -12.91 1.90
C ALA A 3 1.38 -11.79 1.32
N GLY A 4 0.98 -10.78 2.11
CA GLY A 4 0.11 -9.69 1.65
C GLY A 4 0.68 -8.88 0.49
N LEU A 5 1.93 -8.41 0.59
CA LEU A 5 2.54 -7.68 -0.53
C LEU A 5 2.77 -8.56 -1.77
N ALA A 6 2.80 -9.88 -1.62
CA ALA A 6 2.86 -10.82 -2.74
C ALA A 6 1.49 -11.03 -3.40
N MET A 7 0.39 -10.54 -2.81
CA MET A 7 -0.94 -10.57 -3.42
C MET A 7 -1.15 -9.43 -4.42
N ILE A 8 -0.36 -8.35 -4.34
CA ILE A 8 -0.44 -7.24 -5.29
C ILE A 8 0.35 -7.62 -6.55
N GLU A 9 -0.36 -7.68 -7.68
CA GLU A 9 0.16 -8.15 -8.97
C GLU A 9 0.97 -9.45 -8.88
N ASP A 10 0.54 -10.43 -8.07
CA ASP A 10 1.28 -11.69 -7.85
C ASP A 10 2.76 -11.48 -7.42
N GLY A 11 3.03 -10.39 -6.70
CA GLY A 11 4.36 -10.00 -6.22
C GLY A 11 5.20 -9.21 -7.23
N LEU A 12 4.68 -8.97 -8.45
CA LEU A 12 5.33 -8.13 -9.46
C LEU A 12 5.44 -6.68 -8.99
N PHE A 13 4.49 -6.19 -8.18
CA PHE A 13 4.56 -4.86 -7.59
C PHE A 13 5.84 -4.66 -6.77
N VAL A 14 6.17 -5.62 -5.91
CA VAL A 14 7.38 -5.59 -5.07
C VAL A 14 8.64 -5.65 -5.94
N GLU A 15 8.65 -6.56 -6.92
CA GLU A 15 9.79 -6.73 -7.81
C GLU A 15 10.04 -5.47 -8.65
N GLY A 16 8.98 -4.92 -9.24
CA GLY A 16 8.99 -3.67 -10.01
C GLY A 16 9.46 -2.48 -9.18
N THR A 17 8.92 -2.32 -7.97
CA THR A 17 9.36 -1.27 -7.03
C THR A 17 10.86 -1.41 -6.71
N ASN A 18 11.34 -2.64 -6.52
CA ASN A 18 12.76 -2.87 -6.28
C ASN A 18 13.64 -2.56 -7.49
N ARG A 19 13.25 -3.00 -8.70
CA ARG A 19 13.97 -2.67 -9.94
C ARG A 19 14.03 -1.16 -10.14
N TRP A 20 12.91 -0.47 -9.93
CA TRP A 20 12.84 0.98 -10.03
C TRP A 20 13.70 1.70 -8.99
N ALA A 21 13.66 1.28 -7.72
CA ALA A 21 14.52 1.83 -6.67
C ALA A 21 16.01 1.64 -7.01
N VAL A 22 16.40 0.48 -7.53
CA VAL A 22 17.78 0.22 -7.99
C VAL A 22 18.16 1.12 -9.16
N HIS A 23 17.25 1.31 -10.13
CA HIS A 23 17.46 2.22 -11.24
C HIS A 23 17.72 3.65 -10.76
N LEU A 24 16.82 4.19 -9.93
CA LEU A 24 16.91 5.56 -9.41
C LEU A 24 18.18 5.83 -8.61
N ARG A 25 18.62 4.85 -7.82
CA ARG A 25 19.86 4.95 -7.03
C ARG A 25 21.13 5.03 -7.86
N ARG A 26 21.06 4.74 -9.17
CA ARG A 26 22.19 4.88 -10.11
C ARG A 26 22.20 6.21 -10.86
N GLN A 27 21.14 7.02 -10.71
CA GLN A 27 20.98 8.29 -11.43
C GLN A 27 21.60 9.45 -10.63
N VAL A 28 22.93 9.62 -10.69
CA VAL A 28 23.66 10.65 -9.91
C VAL A 28 23.06 12.05 -10.10
N ASN A 29 22.84 12.47 -11.35
CA ASN A 29 22.28 13.79 -11.64
C ASN A 29 20.86 13.97 -11.07
N LEU A 30 20.05 12.91 -11.07
CA LEU A 30 18.69 12.95 -10.51
C LEU A 30 18.73 13.01 -8.98
N ILE A 31 19.67 12.29 -8.36
CA ILE A 31 19.88 12.32 -6.91
C ILE A 31 20.29 13.73 -6.48
N ASP A 32 21.18 14.38 -7.24
CA ASP A 32 21.61 15.76 -6.99
C ASP A 32 20.45 16.75 -7.13
N ASP A 33 19.60 16.62 -8.16
CA ASP A 33 18.42 17.48 -8.36
C ASP A 33 17.34 17.27 -7.26
N ILE A 34 17.10 16.02 -6.86
CA ILE A 34 16.13 15.69 -5.81
C ILE A 34 16.68 16.02 -4.40
N GLY A 35 18.00 16.06 -4.23
CA GLY A 35 18.69 16.27 -2.96
C GLY A 35 18.68 15.05 -2.03
N SER A 36 18.27 13.87 -2.52
CA SER A 36 18.29 12.62 -1.76
C SER A 36 18.24 11.41 -2.69
N ALA A 37 18.85 10.30 -2.27
CA ALA A 37 18.75 9.04 -2.99
C ALA A 37 17.50 8.27 -2.58
N CYS A 38 16.90 7.55 -3.54
CA CYS A 38 15.80 6.62 -3.27
C CYS A 38 16.21 5.59 -2.18
N PRO A 39 15.40 5.37 -1.12
CA PRO A 39 15.71 4.41 -0.07
C PRO A 39 15.91 2.98 -0.62
N LYS A 40 16.77 2.21 0.06
CA LYS A 40 17.03 0.81 -0.32
C LYS A 40 16.03 -0.11 0.36
N LEU A 41 15.37 -0.97 -0.40
CA LEU A 41 14.56 -2.06 0.14
C LEU A 41 15.47 -3.10 0.80
N THR A 42 15.58 -3.06 2.14
CA THR A 42 16.38 -4.02 2.93
C THR A 42 15.51 -4.85 3.87
N ASN A 43 14.80 -4.22 4.82
CA ASN A 43 13.74 -4.88 5.60
C ASN A 43 12.39 -4.61 4.95
N PHE A 44 11.61 -5.67 4.76
CA PHE A 44 10.50 -5.68 3.81
C PHE A 44 9.41 -4.63 4.07
N TRP A 45 8.91 -4.47 5.30
CA TRP A 45 7.76 -3.58 5.58
C TRP A 45 8.17 -2.11 5.74
N LEU A 46 9.05 -1.83 6.71
CA LEU A 46 9.48 -0.46 7.00
C LEU A 46 10.14 0.21 5.79
N HIS A 47 11.03 -0.50 5.10
CA HIS A 47 11.70 0.10 3.94
C HIS A 47 10.79 0.19 2.72
N MET A 48 9.83 -0.72 2.55
CA MET A 48 8.81 -0.57 1.49
C MET A 48 8.00 0.71 1.73
N GLY A 49 7.46 0.89 2.93
CA GLY A 49 6.73 2.12 3.28
C GLY A 49 7.56 3.39 3.02
N ASN A 50 8.82 3.41 3.47
CA ASN A 50 9.72 4.54 3.25
C ASN A 50 10.05 4.79 1.76
N THR A 51 10.26 3.72 0.97
CA THR A 51 10.54 3.84 -0.46
C THR A 51 9.31 4.38 -1.21
N LEU A 52 8.11 3.86 -0.91
CA LEU A 52 6.88 4.31 -1.55
C LEU A 52 6.54 5.75 -1.18
N ASP A 53 6.66 6.12 0.09
CA ASP A 53 6.48 7.51 0.56
C ASP A 53 7.46 8.46 -0.14
N TRP A 54 8.74 8.08 -0.23
CA TRP A 54 9.73 8.87 -0.96
C TRP A 54 9.35 9.01 -2.45
N MET A 55 8.91 7.93 -3.10
CA MET A 55 8.49 7.98 -4.51
C MET A 55 7.30 8.92 -4.72
N LEU A 56 6.27 8.83 -3.88
CA LEU A 56 5.07 9.66 -3.96
C LEU A 56 5.39 11.14 -3.66
N THR A 57 6.26 11.39 -2.69
CA THR A 57 6.72 12.73 -2.32
C THR A 57 7.56 13.38 -3.42
N LYS A 58 8.40 12.60 -4.10
CA LYS A 58 9.29 13.10 -5.17
C LYS A 58 8.69 12.95 -6.57
N ARG A 59 7.43 12.53 -6.69
CA ARG A 59 6.77 12.13 -7.95
C ARG A 59 6.95 13.12 -9.09
N LEU A 60 6.85 14.43 -8.86
CA LEU A 60 6.95 15.42 -9.94
C LEU A 60 8.30 15.36 -10.65
N ARG A 61 9.40 15.26 -9.88
CA ARG A 61 10.75 15.12 -10.43
C ARG A 61 10.95 13.76 -11.10
N LEU A 62 10.36 12.71 -10.52
CA LEU A 62 10.43 11.36 -11.09
C LEU A 62 9.67 11.27 -12.43
N LEU A 63 8.51 11.89 -12.54
CA LEU A 63 7.72 11.93 -13.79
C LEU A 63 8.48 12.68 -14.88
N THR A 64 9.08 13.84 -14.58
CA THR A 64 9.96 14.53 -15.54
C THR A 64 11.13 13.64 -15.98
N HIS A 65 11.77 12.93 -15.05
CA HIS A 65 12.83 11.99 -15.40
C HIS A 65 12.34 10.85 -16.30
N ILE A 66 11.15 10.31 -16.04
CA ILE A 66 10.54 9.24 -16.85
C ILE A 66 10.23 9.75 -18.26
N GLU A 67 9.68 10.96 -18.40
CA GLU A 67 9.40 11.58 -19.69
C GLU A 67 10.68 11.80 -20.52
N GLU A 68 11.74 12.28 -19.88
CA GLU A 68 13.02 12.59 -20.54
C GLU A 68 13.83 11.35 -20.90
N LYS A 69 13.92 10.37 -19.99
CA LYS A 69 14.84 9.23 -20.10
C LYS A 69 14.18 7.94 -20.55
N LYS A 70 12.85 7.85 -20.42
CA LYS A 70 12.04 6.66 -20.76
C LYS A 70 12.67 5.36 -20.24
N PRO A 71 12.96 5.27 -18.93
CA PRO A 71 13.61 4.09 -18.38
C PRO A 71 12.67 2.88 -18.50
N VAL A 72 13.25 1.71 -18.77
CA VAL A 72 12.48 0.45 -18.95
C VAL A 72 11.72 0.07 -17.68
N ASP A 73 12.30 0.36 -16.51
CA ASP A 73 11.73 0.02 -15.20
C ASP A 73 10.81 1.13 -14.63
N ALA A 74 10.31 2.04 -15.46
CA ALA A 74 9.40 3.11 -15.01
C ALA A 74 8.09 2.52 -14.43
N PRO A 75 7.60 3.03 -13.28
CA PRO A 75 6.30 2.66 -12.75
C PRO A 75 5.15 3.02 -13.70
N THR A 76 4.15 2.15 -13.76
CA THR A 76 2.87 2.40 -14.44
C THR A 76 1.96 3.29 -13.59
N GLU A 77 0.87 3.77 -14.17
CA GLU A 77 -0.18 4.49 -13.43
C GLU A 77 -0.79 3.61 -12.32
N VAL A 78 -1.04 2.33 -12.62
CA VAL A 78 -1.49 1.32 -11.64
C VAL A 78 -0.53 1.23 -10.46
N CYS A 79 0.77 1.14 -10.72
CA CYS A 79 1.78 1.05 -9.67
C CYS A 79 1.76 2.27 -8.73
N TYR A 80 1.44 3.47 -9.21
CA TYR A 80 1.29 4.64 -8.35
C TYR A 80 0.05 4.60 -7.45
N ILE A 81 -1.05 4.01 -7.93
CA ILE A 81 -2.27 3.81 -7.13
C ILE A 81 -2.00 2.79 -6.02
N GLU A 82 -1.39 1.65 -6.38
CA GLU A 82 -0.99 0.62 -5.42
C GLU A 82 0.03 1.16 -4.42
N ALA A 83 1.03 1.92 -4.88
CA ALA A 83 2.03 2.55 -4.02
C ALA A 83 1.39 3.45 -2.97
N ALA A 84 0.37 4.24 -3.34
CA ALA A 84 -0.34 5.12 -2.42
C ALA A 84 -1.12 4.33 -1.37
N ALA A 85 -1.91 3.33 -1.80
CA ALA A 85 -2.66 2.48 -0.88
C ALA A 85 -1.75 1.70 0.08
N VAL A 86 -0.69 1.08 -0.44
CA VAL A 86 0.29 0.34 0.36
C VAL A 86 1.02 1.28 1.32
N ALA A 87 1.44 2.47 0.88
CA ALA A 87 2.09 3.44 1.76
C ALA A 87 1.18 3.83 2.93
N ALA A 88 -0.10 4.06 2.69
CA ALA A 88 -1.07 4.40 3.73
C ALA A 88 -1.22 3.29 4.78
N VAL A 89 -1.37 2.04 4.34
CA VAL A 89 -1.42 0.87 5.24
C VAL A 89 -0.11 0.73 6.03
N MET A 90 1.03 0.93 5.36
CA MET A 90 2.35 0.87 5.98
C MET A 90 2.55 1.90 7.07
N VAL A 91 1.95 3.10 6.97
CA VAL A 91 2.03 4.11 8.05
C VAL A 91 1.45 3.55 9.35
N VAL A 92 0.29 2.88 9.28
CA VAL A 92 -0.37 2.28 10.45
C VAL A 92 0.45 1.10 11.00
N VAL A 93 0.90 0.21 10.11
CA VAL A 93 1.68 -0.98 10.49
C VAL A 93 3.04 -0.61 11.08
N ASN A 94 3.76 0.33 10.48
CA ASN A 94 5.08 0.76 10.96
C ASN A 94 4.99 1.50 12.30
N ALA A 95 3.92 2.28 12.53
CA ALA A 95 3.69 2.92 13.82
C ALA A 95 3.55 1.88 14.95
N MET A 96 2.82 0.79 14.71
CA MET A 96 2.72 -0.33 15.64
C MET A 96 4.09 -1.00 15.85
N PHE A 97 4.80 -1.36 14.77
CA PHE A 97 6.10 -2.01 14.90
C PHE A 97 7.10 -1.18 15.71
N THR A 98 7.13 0.13 15.49
CA THR A 98 7.99 1.05 16.23
C THR A 98 7.73 0.99 17.73
N LYS A 99 6.45 0.91 18.13
CA LYS A 99 6.08 0.79 19.54
C LYS A 99 6.42 -0.58 20.11
N ILE A 100 6.05 -1.68 19.43
CA ILE A 100 6.29 -3.03 19.94
C ILE A 100 7.78 -3.35 20.10
N GLN A 101 8.62 -2.73 19.27
CA GLN A 101 10.08 -2.85 19.35
C GLN A 101 10.73 -1.93 20.40
N ALA A 102 9.95 -1.15 21.16
CA ALA A 102 10.48 -0.34 22.25
C ALA A 102 11.06 -1.23 23.36
N LYS A 103 12.19 -0.82 23.94
CA LYS A 103 12.99 -1.63 24.87
C LYS A 103 12.27 -1.96 26.19
N ASP A 104 11.28 -1.17 26.54
CA ASP A 104 10.48 -1.22 27.76
C ASP A 104 9.12 -1.90 27.56
N MET A 105 8.81 -2.36 26.34
CA MET A 105 7.52 -2.97 26.01
C MET A 105 7.37 -4.35 26.66
N ILE A 106 6.30 -4.54 27.45
CA ILE A 106 5.92 -5.84 28.02
C ILE A 106 4.89 -6.55 27.13
N ILE A 107 4.82 -7.89 27.20
CA ILE A 107 3.95 -8.72 26.32
C ILE A 107 2.48 -8.27 26.35
N LEU A 108 1.92 -7.96 27.51
CA LEU A 108 0.52 -7.52 27.61
C LEU A 108 0.26 -6.24 26.79
N GLN A 109 1.19 -5.28 26.82
CA GLN A 109 1.09 -4.04 26.05
C GLN A 109 1.25 -4.28 24.54
N GLN A 110 1.95 -5.35 24.14
CA GLN A 110 2.04 -5.73 22.72
C GLN A 110 0.69 -6.15 22.17
N TYR A 111 -0.10 -6.92 22.94
CA TYR A 111 -1.45 -7.30 22.54
C TYR A 111 -2.36 -6.08 22.37
N ASP A 112 -2.35 -5.14 23.33
CA ASP A 112 -3.13 -3.91 23.24
C ASP A 112 -2.73 -3.06 22.01
N GLU A 113 -1.43 -2.98 21.68
CA GLU A 113 -0.95 -2.25 20.50
C GLU A 113 -1.31 -2.94 19.18
N ILE A 114 -1.36 -4.28 19.16
CA ILE A 114 -1.85 -5.06 18.03
C ILE A 114 -3.34 -4.80 17.81
N GLU A 115 -4.16 -4.88 18.86
CA GLU A 115 -5.60 -4.63 18.79
C GLU A 115 -5.89 -3.20 18.32
N GLN A 116 -5.18 -2.21 18.87
CA GLN A 116 -5.30 -0.82 18.43
C GLN A 116 -4.93 -0.62 16.96
N MET A 117 -3.88 -1.30 16.47
CA MET A 117 -3.50 -1.24 15.06
C MET A 117 -4.59 -1.84 14.17
N VAL A 118 -5.15 -2.98 14.55
CA VAL A 118 -6.26 -3.63 13.86
C VAL A 118 -7.47 -2.67 13.76
N CYS A 119 -7.86 -2.04 14.88
CA CYS A 119 -8.90 -1.01 14.88
C CYS A 119 -8.59 0.16 13.94
N ARG A 120 -7.33 0.64 13.93
CA ARG A 120 -6.92 1.73 13.04
C ARG A 120 -6.98 1.34 11.57
N LEU A 121 -6.60 0.11 11.22
CA LEU A 121 -6.72 -0.38 9.85
C LEU A 121 -8.19 -0.46 9.42
N TYR A 122 -9.08 -0.96 10.29
CA TYR A 122 -10.52 -0.97 9.99
C TYR A 122 -11.08 0.42 9.74
N ILE A 123 -10.74 1.39 10.59
CA ILE A 123 -11.19 2.77 10.45
C ILE A 123 -10.61 3.39 9.18
N LEU A 124 -9.33 3.12 8.88
CA LEU A 124 -8.65 3.65 7.70
C LEU A 124 -9.36 3.25 6.40
N VAL A 125 -9.79 1.99 6.30
CA VAL A 125 -10.37 1.46 5.06
C VAL A 125 -11.90 1.35 5.10
N SER A 126 -12.52 1.69 6.25
CA SER A 126 -13.95 1.50 6.51
C SER A 126 -14.42 0.07 6.22
N ALA A 127 -13.64 -0.93 6.65
CA ALA A 127 -14.02 -2.33 6.54
C ALA A 127 -15.12 -2.68 7.57
N GLU A 128 -15.97 -3.61 7.18
CA GLU A 128 -17.14 -4.03 7.94
C GLU A 128 -17.09 -5.52 8.25
N LEU A 129 -17.78 -5.96 9.30
CA LEU A 129 -17.98 -7.39 9.54
C LEU A 129 -18.80 -7.99 8.39
N LEU A 130 -18.38 -9.16 7.93
CA LEU A 130 -19.11 -9.91 6.91
C LEU A 130 -20.48 -10.32 7.49
N PRO A 131 -21.62 -9.96 6.84
CA PRO A 131 -22.94 -10.36 7.33
C PRO A 131 -23.18 -11.86 7.14
N ASP A 132 -23.99 -12.45 8.02
CA ASP A 132 -24.42 -13.85 7.90
C ASP A 132 -25.21 -14.09 6.60
N ASP A 133 -25.98 -13.09 6.14
CA ASP A 133 -26.69 -13.12 4.87
C ASP A 133 -25.80 -12.56 3.73
N LEU A 134 -25.18 -13.48 2.99
CA LEU A 134 -24.32 -13.15 1.85
C LEU A 134 -25.06 -12.47 0.69
N ASN A 135 -26.41 -12.46 0.66
CA ASN A 135 -27.15 -11.72 -0.36
C ASN A 135 -27.05 -10.19 -0.16
N LEU A 136 -26.58 -9.73 1.00
CA LEU A 136 -26.33 -8.32 1.31
C LEU A 136 -24.94 -7.83 0.86
N VAL A 137 -24.14 -8.70 0.25
CA VAL A 137 -22.77 -8.42 -0.20
C VAL A 137 -22.76 -8.20 -1.70
N SER A 138 -22.21 -7.07 -2.14
CA SER A 138 -22.07 -6.79 -3.58
C SER A 138 -21.03 -7.71 -4.20
N ALA A 139 -21.19 -8.04 -5.49
CA ALA A 139 -20.18 -8.80 -6.23
C ALA A 139 -18.84 -8.04 -6.38
N ASP A 140 -18.88 -6.71 -6.26
CA ASP A 140 -17.71 -5.84 -6.31
C ASP A 140 -17.02 -5.67 -4.94
N ASP A 141 -17.64 -6.13 -3.85
CA ASP A 141 -17.04 -6.05 -2.51
C ASP A 141 -15.89 -7.07 -2.39
N VAL A 142 -14.81 -6.65 -1.72
CA VAL A 142 -13.73 -7.55 -1.38
C VAL A 142 -14.03 -8.19 -0.04
N ARG A 143 -13.77 -9.50 0.12
CA ARG A 143 -14.15 -10.24 1.32
C ARG A 143 -13.05 -11.16 1.80
N SER A 144 -13.06 -11.39 3.11
CA SER A 144 -12.27 -12.41 3.79
C SER A 144 -13.19 -13.29 4.64
N LEU A 145 -12.61 -14.07 5.57
CA LEU A 145 -13.39 -14.95 6.45
C LEU A 145 -14.32 -14.18 7.39
N ARG A 146 -13.89 -13.01 7.87
CA ARG A 146 -14.60 -12.24 8.90
C ARG A 146 -15.02 -10.85 8.44
N TRP A 147 -14.39 -10.35 7.37
CA TRP A 147 -14.51 -8.96 6.97
C TRP A 147 -14.98 -8.83 5.54
N ARG A 148 -15.68 -7.73 5.28
CA ARG A 148 -15.95 -7.22 3.94
C ARG A 148 -15.42 -5.81 3.83
N LEU A 149 -15.00 -5.46 2.63
CA LEU A 149 -14.60 -4.12 2.25
C LEU A 149 -15.51 -3.68 1.11
N PRO A 150 -16.49 -2.79 1.39
CA PRO A 150 -17.37 -2.27 0.36
C PRO A 150 -16.57 -1.60 -0.76
N ALA A 151 -16.97 -1.83 -2.02
CA ALA A 151 -16.27 -1.24 -3.16
C ALA A 151 -16.18 0.30 -3.07
N GLU A 152 -17.25 0.95 -2.60
CA GLU A 152 -17.29 2.41 -2.40
C GLU A 152 -16.33 2.87 -1.31
N ALA A 153 -16.27 2.14 -0.18
CA ALA A 153 -15.33 2.43 0.90
C ALA A 153 -13.87 2.35 0.42
N LEU A 154 -13.56 1.35 -0.40
CA LEU A 154 -12.23 1.20 -0.97
C LEU A 154 -11.89 2.29 -1.98
N ILE A 155 -12.85 2.71 -2.81
CA ILE A 155 -12.65 3.86 -3.73
C ILE A 155 -12.36 5.12 -2.92
N ASN A 156 -13.18 5.42 -1.91
CA ASN A 156 -12.99 6.58 -1.04
C ASN A 156 -11.61 6.54 -0.36
N PHE A 157 -11.21 5.39 0.17
CA PHE A 157 -9.89 5.20 0.76
C PHE A 157 -8.75 5.53 -0.23
N ILE A 158 -8.85 5.09 -1.49
CA ILE A 158 -7.82 5.38 -2.50
C ILE A 158 -7.83 6.86 -2.89
N GLU A 159 -9.00 7.46 -3.06
CA GLU A 159 -9.15 8.87 -3.42
C GLU A 159 -8.63 9.80 -2.30
N ASP A 160 -8.80 9.41 -1.04
CA ASP A 160 -8.27 10.11 0.13
C ASP A 160 -6.73 10.15 0.17
N GLN A 161 -6.04 9.32 -0.63
CA GLN A 161 -4.57 9.38 -0.76
C GLN A 161 -4.08 10.56 -1.60
N GLY A 162 -5.02 11.31 -2.21
CA GLY A 162 -4.76 12.62 -2.79
C GLY A 162 -5.15 12.73 -4.26
N SER A 163 -5.21 13.97 -4.74
CA SER A 163 -5.71 14.30 -6.09
C SER A 163 -4.96 13.64 -7.24
N PHE A 164 -3.66 13.37 -7.06
CA PHE A 164 -2.87 12.63 -8.06
C PHE A 164 -3.40 11.20 -8.24
N VAL A 165 -3.65 10.51 -7.13
CA VAL A 165 -4.15 9.13 -7.14
C VAL A 165 -5.59 9.07 -7.66
N CYS A 166 -6.44 10.01 -7.22
CA CYS A 166 -7.80 10.17 -7.75
C CYS A 166 -7.78 10.34 -9.28
N TYR A 167 -6.93 11.23 -9.80
CA TYR A 167 -6.78 11.43 -11.25
C TYR A 167 -6.38 10.15 -11.98
N LEU A 168 -5.40 9.40 -11.47
CA LEU A 168 -4.99 8.13 -12.07
C LEU A 168 -6.13 7.11 -12.05
N LEU A 169 -6.81 6.96 -10.90
CA LEU A 169 -7.93 6.03 -10.74
C LEU A 169 -9.10 6.34 -11.69
N CYS A 170 -9.38 7.63 -11.96
CA CYS A 170 -10.41 8.06 -12.90
C CYS A 170 -10.06 7.77 -14.37
N ASN A 171 -8.77 7.67 -14.71
CA ASN A 171 -8.31 7.42 -16.08
C ASN A 171 -8.13 5.94 -16.41
N LEU A 172 -8.19 5.06 -15.41
CA LEU A 172 -8.14 3.61 -15.64
C LEU A 172 -9.38 3.14 -16.41
N SER A 173 -9.19 2.08 -17.22
CA SER A 173 -10.32 1.35 -17.79
C SER A 173 -11.16 0.72 -16.67
N LEU A 174 -12.44 0.44 -16.92
CA LEU A 174 -13.30 -0.19 -15.91
C LEU A 174 -12.71 -1.53 -15.41
N GLY A 175 -12.15 -2.33 -16.32
CA GLY A 175 -11.53 -3.62 -15.99
C GLY A 175 -10.28 -3.46 -15.12
N ASP A 176 -9.40 -2.50 -15.46
CA ASP A 176 -8.20 -2.22 -14.67
C ASP A 176 -8.56 -1.66 -13.31
N LYS A 177 -9.54 -0.75 -13.24
CA LYS A 177 -10.04 -0.21 -11.98
C LYS A 177 -10.57 -1.31 -11.06
N GLN A 178 -11.41 -2.21 -11.57
CA GLN A 178 -11.91 -3.35 -10.80
C GLN A 178 -10.79 -4.29 -10.34
N LYS A 179 -9.80 -4.53 -11.20
CA LYS A 179 -8.65 -5.37 -10.86
C LYS A 179 -7.83 -4.76 -9.72
N VAL A 180 -7.41 -3.50 -9.87
CA VAL A 180 -6.60 -2.78 -8.87
C VAL A 180 -7.32 -2.65 -7.54
N LEU A 181 -8.63 -2.34 -7.56
CA LEU A 181 -9.45 -2.31 -6.35
C LEU A 181 -9.44 -3.69 -5.67
N ARG A 182 -9.67 -4.77 -6.40
CA ARG A 182 -9.64 -6.11 -5.82
C ARG A 182 -8.27 -6.45 -5.22
N GLU A 183 -7.18 -6.21 -5.93
CA GLU A 183 -5.81 -6.49 -5.44
C GLU A 183 -5.48 -5.69 -4.17
N ILE A 184 -5.82 -4.40 -4.12
CA ILE A 184 -5.62 -3.56 -2.93
C ILE A 184 -6.50 -4.02 -1.77
N GLY A 185 -7.77 -4.34 -2.02
CA GLY A 185 -8.68 -4.82 -0.98
C GLY A 185 -8.25 -6.16 -0.41
N GLU A 186 -7.79 -7.09 -1.26
CA GLU A 186 -7.30 -8.41 -0.83
C GLU A 186 -6.02 -8.25 0.00
N PHE A 187 -5.11 -7.37 -0.42
CA PHE A 187 -3.94 -7.01 0.36
C PHE A 187 -4.31 -6.48 1.75
N ILE A 188 -5.24 -5.52 1.85
CA ILE A 188 -5.68 -4.93 3.12
C ILE A 188 -6.29 -6.01 4.03
N LEU A 189 -7.25 -6.78 3.51
CA LEU A 189 -7.94 -7.78 4.32
C LEU A 189 -7.01 -8.91 4.75
N HIS A 190 -6.05 -9.29 3.92
CA HIS A 190 -5.05 -10.28 4.30
C HIS A 190 -4.14 -9.78 5.43
N ILE A 191 -3.74 -8.50 5.42
CA ILE A 191 -2.98 -7.92 6.53
C ILE A 191 -3.79 -7.96 7.82
N VAL A 192 -5.06 -7.57 7.73
CA VAL A 192 -5.99 -7.60 8.86
C VAL A 192 -6.15 -9.01 9.43
N ASP A 193 -6.45 -10.00 8.59
CA ASP A 193 -6.71 -11.38 9.03
C ASP A 193 -5.45 -12.02 9.63
N ASP A 194 -4.28 -11.86 8.99
CA ASP A 194 -3.01 -12.40 9.48
C ASP A 194 -2.64 -11.86 10.86
N ILE A 195 -3.09 -10.66 11.21
CA ILE A 195 -2.85 -10.06 12.52
C ILE A 195 -3.88 -10.53 13.55
N CYS A 196 -5.14 -10.71 13.14
CA CYS A 196 -6.23 -11.15 14.01
C CYS A 196 -6.18 -12.64 14.38
N ASP A 197 -5.40 -13.45 13.68
CA ASP A 197 -5.21 -14.89 13.96
C ASP A 197 -3.99 -15.19 14.86
N VAL A 198 -3.39 -14.16 15.47
CA VAL A 198 -2.31 -14.24 16.49
C VAL A 198 -2.89 -14.12 17.89
#